data_AF-A0A6P5ZT52-F1
#
_entry.id   AF-A0A6P5ZT52-F1
#
_cell.length_a   1.000
_cell.length_b   1.000
_cell.length_c   1.000
_cell.angle_alpha   90.00
_cell.angle_beta   90.00
_cell.angle_gamma   90.00
#
_symmetry.space_group_name_H-M   'P 1'
#
loop_
_entity.id
_entity.type
_entity.pdbx_description
1 polymer ?
#
loop_
_entity_poly.entity_id
_entity_poly.type
_entity_poly.pdbx_seq_one_letter_code
_entity_poly.pdbx_strand_id
1 'polypeptide(L)'
;MDVDDPLDFEIEDSLLINPVVPKKRKKLIGLDELLSEHYKEQSKLIEKEAKKQTKAQKSYDSDEDKNCKEAKLSSLLDDCQEQMRAVGSQEEISEWDLCVFGQQKTTPPLSFPELGSWSILQSFMNNELNSLVGLVTKQDCSFLEGLLINGWLLKLIFKCGCLEKSIATWTFLLMLYSSKEELRSSACEFWCAILSSKIQDGVPPVEIDWYPSYSELKGALEIYGFLFNFSSNIPDKNSSVFKGPPQNIITWIKFTAVFCQVSCKQLFLLTSDRQELAEVIICLFLDRRLQGLSVLMRSCMQSVISSFTEEEWINSYSEIAKSLASRVPMDLNCLRAVQCISGVETRSKHLKSAVAFQILVNCFDNKELMHVLMLIVHVMS
;
A
#
# COMPACT_ATOMS: atom_id res chain seq x y z
N MET A 1 6.15 51.60 -5.48
CA MET A 1 4.78 52.10 -5.30
C MET A 1 3.95 50.90 -4.94
N ASP A 2 3.36 50.93 -3.75
CA ASP A 2 2.21 50.10 -3.36
C ASP A 2 1.12 50.19 -4.43
N VAL A 3 0.30 49.13 -4.55
CA VAL A 3 -1.12 49.13 -4.13
C VAL A 3 -1.62 47.67 -4.18
N ASP A 4 -1.94 47.12 -3.00
CA ASP A 4 -2.93 46.07 -2.80
C ASP A 4 -4.29 46.53 -3.34
N ASP A 5 -4.95 45.71 -4.17
CA ASP A 5 -6.42 45.61 -4.16
C ASP A 5 -6.88 44.24 -4.73
N PRO A 6 -7.97 43.64 -4.19
CA PRO A 6 -8.24 42.21 -4.23
C PRO A 6 -9.01 41.75 -5.47
N LEU A 7 -8.87 40.45 -5.77
CA LEU A 7 -9.57 39.75 -6.87
C LEU A 7 -11.09 39.79 -6.68
N ASP A 8 -11.75 40.55 -7.56
CA ASP A 8 -13.19 40.61 -7.76
C ASP A 8 -13.67 39.34 -8.51
N PHE A 9 -14.58 38.59 -7.89
CA PHE A 9 -15.18 37.37 -8.45
C PHE A 9 -16.63 37.64 -8.89
N GLU A 10 -16.82 38.52 -9.86
CA GLU A 10 -18.10 38.65 -10.57
C GLU A 10 -17.88 38.74 -12.08
N ILE A 11 -17.67 37.59 -12.73
CA ILE A 11 -17.97 37.44 -14.16
C ILE A 11 -18.70 36.11 -14.36
N GLU A 12 -20.03 36.16 -14.33
CA GLU A 12 -20.92 35.10 -14.80
C GLU A 12 -20.95 35.07 -16.35
N ASP A 13 -20.90 33.86 -16.89
CA ASP A 13 -20.94 33.56 -18.32
C ASP A 13 -22.21 34.06 -19.02
N SER A 14 -22.00 34.73 -20.15
CA SER A 14 -23.04 35.20 -21.06
C SER A 14 -23.47 34.12 -22.05
N LEU A 15 -24.57 33.41 -21.81
CA LEU A 15 -25.32 32.71 -22.87
C LEU A 15 -26.83 32.72 -22.62
N LEU A 16 -27.47 33.86 -22.90
CA LEU A 16 -28.93 33.98 -23.02
C LEU A 16 -29.34 34.03 -24.49
N ILE A 17 -29.92 32.95 -25.00
CA ILE A 17 -30.86 33.00 -26.14
C ILE A 17 -32.27 32.82 -25.56
N ASN A 18 -33.03 33.91 -25.53
CA ASN A 18 -34.44 33.93 -25.14
C ASN A 18 -35.34 33.36 -26.24
N PRO A 19 -36.47 32.72 -25.87
CA PRO A 19 -37.72 32.92 -26.58
C PRO A 19 -38.74 33.68 -25.71
N VAL A 20 -39.49 34.55 -26.39
CA VAL A 20 -40.51 35.47 -25.86
C VAL A 20 -41.69 34.70 -25.25
N VAL A 21 -42.05 35.06 -24.01
CA VAL A 21 -43.20 34.53 -23.24
C VAL A 21 -44.43 35.42 -23.41
N PRO A 22 -45.66 34.90 -23.62
CA PRO A 22 -46.87 35.69 -23.41
C PRO A 22 -47.27 35.69 -21.93
N LYS A 23 -47.50 36.90 -21.41
CA LYS A 23 -47.83 37.26 -20.03
C LYS A 23 -48.91 36.38 -19.40
N LYS A 24 -48.55 35.64 -18.34
CA LYS A 24 -49.44 35.33 -17.19
C LYS A 24 -48.64 35.44 -15.88
N ARG A 25 -49.33 35.95 -14.86
CA ARG A 25 -48.83 36.38 -13.53
C ARG A 25 -47.74 35.47 -12.96
N LYS A 26 -46.57 36.05 -12.67
CA LYS A 26 -45.47 35.41 -11.92
C LYS A 26 -45.99 35.04 -10.52
N LYS A 27 -46.19 33.74 -10.25
CA LYS A 27 -46.01 33.22 -8.89
C LYS A 27 -44.51 33.19 -8.63
N LEU A 28 -44.11 33.66 -7.46
CA LEU A 28 -42.75 33.50 -6.96
C LEU A 28 -42.57 32.00 -6.69
N ILE A 29 -42.04 31.27 -7.67
CA ILE A 29 -41.75 29.83 -7.51
C ILE A 29 -40.51 29.76 -6.62
N GLY A 30 -40.68 29.18 -5.44
CA GLY A 30 -39.57 28.97 -4.50
C GLY A 30 -38.62 27.89 -5.04
N LEU A 31 -37.34 27.99 -4.66
CA LEU A 31 -36.32 26.98 -4.96
C LEU A 31 -36.76 25.56 -4.59
N ASP A 32 -37.52 25.42 -3.49
CA ASP A 32 -38.07 24.13 -3.05
C ASP A 32 -39.12 23.57 -4.01
N GLU A 33 -39.90 24.44 -4.67
CA GLU A 33 -40.91 24.02 -5.64
C GLU A 33 -40.23 23.54 -6.94
N LEU A 34 -39.17 24.24 -7.39
CA LEU A 34 -38.32 23.81 -8.51
C LEU A 34 -37.56 22.50 -8.22
N LEU A 35 -37.02 22.33 -7.01
CA LEU A 35 -36.41 21.07 -6.57
C LEU A 35 -37.42 19.94 -6.59
N SER A 36 -38.65 20.19 -6.09
CA SER A 36 -39.70 19.18 -6.09
C SER A 36 -40.15 18.78 -7.51
N GLU A 37 -40.19 19.73 -8.46
CA GLU A 37 -40.46 19.43 -9.86
C GLU A 37 -39.31 18.67 -10.51
N HIS A 38 -38.06 19.04 -10.23
CA HIS A 38 -36.87 18.33 -10.73
C HIS A 38 -36.82 16.88 -10.24
N TYR A 39 -37.12 16.62 -8.97
CA TYR A 39 -37.20 15.25 -8.45
C TYR A 39 -38.38 14.48 -9.04
N LYS A 40 -39.53 15.11 -9.28
CA LYS A 40 -40.68 14.51 -9.97
C LYS A 40 -40.39 14.20 -11.44
N GLU A 41 -39.58 15.02 -12.09
CA GLU A 41 -39.20 14.82 -13.49
C GLU A 41 -38.12 13.74 -13.63
N GLN A 42 -37.13 13.69 -12.73
CA GLN A 42 -36.20 12.56 -12.62
C GLN A 42 -36.91 11.24 -12.37
N SER A 43 -37.86 11.20 -11.43
CA SER A 43 -38.62 9.96 -11.17
C SER A 43 -39.47 9.53 -12.36
N LYS A 44 -40.04 10.46 -13.14
CA LYS A 44 -40.71 10.14 -14.42
C LYS A 44 -39.74 9.64 -15.50
N LEU A 45 -38.50 10.12 -15.54
CA LEU A 45 -37.47 9.64 -16.46
C LEU A 45 -37.04 8.21 -16.10
N ILE A 46 -36.80 7.94 -14.82
CA ILE A 46 -36.52 6.61 -14.28
C ILE A 46 -37.67 5.65 -14.59
N GLU A 47 -38.92 6.08 -14.40
CA GLU A 47 -40.09 5.24 -14.69
C GLU A 47 -40.28 4.98 -16.20
N LYS A 48 -39.92 5.94 -17.06
CA LYS A 48 -39.90 5.77 -18.53
C LYS A 48 -38.76 4.86 -18.98
N GLU A 49 -37.62 4.91 -18.31
CA GLU A 49 -36.46 4.06 -18.58
C GLU A 49 -36.72 2.61 -18.12
N ALA A 50 -37.33 2.43 -16.95
CA ALA A 50 -37.83 1.13 -16.47
C ALA A 50 -38.90 0.54 -17.41
N LYS A 51 -39.82 1.37 -17.94
CA LYS A 51 -40.81 0.97 -18.97
C LYS A 51 -40.19 0.66 -20.33
N LYS A 52 -39.03 1.25 -20.67
CA LYS A 52 -38.25 0.91 -21.88
C LYS A 52 -37.47 -0.39 -21.69
N GLN A 53 -36.87 -0.61 -20.52
CA GLN A 53 -36.17 -1.85 -20.17
C GLN A 53 -37.14 -3.04 -20.14
N THR A 54 -38.31 -2.93 -19.51
CA THR A 54 -39.35 -3.98 -19.55
C THR A 54 -39.93 -4.25 -20.94
N LYS A 55 -39.88 -3.29 -21.86
CA LYS A 55 -40.24 -3.50 -23.28
C LYS A 55 -39.13 -4.14 -24.09
N ALA A 56 -37.87 -3.87 -23.78
CA ALA A 56 -36.71 -4.51 -24.40
C ALA A 56 -36.54 -5.97 -23.93
N GLN A 57 -36.99 -6.30 -22.72
CA GLN A 57 -36.89 -7.61 -22.09
C GLN A 57 -37.92 -8.65 -22.59
N LYS A 58 -38.81 -8.28 -23.52
CA LYS A 58 -39.72 -9.22 -24.21
C LYS A 58 -39.06 -10.00 -25.36
N SER A 59 -37.76 -9.81 -25.58
CA SER A 59 -36.99 -10.49 -26.61
C SER A 59 -35.67 -10.95 -25.99
N TYR A 60 -35.51 -12.27 -25.86
CA TYR A 60 -34.38 -13.01 -25.27
C TYR A 60 -34.49 -13.30 -23.77
N ASP A 61 -35.16 -14.42 -23.47
CA ASP A 61 -35.04 -15.17 -22.22
C ASP A 61 -33.64 -15.79 -22.11
N SER A 62 -32.83 -15.31 -21.15
CA SER A 62 -31.85 -16.09 -20.38
C SER A 62 -31.16 -15.15 -19.37
N ASP A 63 -31.83 -14.84 -18.26
CA ASP A 63 -31.30 -13.93 -17.22
C ASP A 63 -31.67 -14.37 -15.79
N GLU A 64 -31.98 -15.66 -15.57
CA GLU A 64 -32.41 -16.14 -14.25
C GLU A 64 -31.28 -16.26 -13.23
N ASP A 65 -30.01 -16.38 -13.64
CA ASP A 65 -28.91 -16.65 -12.71
C ASP A 65 -28.33 -15.41 -12.03
N LYS A 66 -28.49 -14.22 -12.61
CA LYS A 66 -27.93 -12.97 -12.06
C LYS A 66 -28.83 -12.38 -10.98
N ASN A 67 -30.13 -12.38 -11.22
CA ASN A 67 -31.15 -11.83 -10.32
C ASN A 67 -31.29 -12.65 -9.03
N CYS A 68 -31.05 -13.97 -9.10
CA CYS A 68 -31.16 -14.86 -7.94
C CYS A 68 -30.04 -14.62 -6.90
N LYS A 69 -28.85 -14.19 -7.34
CA LYS A 69 -27.74 -13.83 -6.42
C LYS A 69 -27.96 -12.48 -5.76
N GLU A 70 -28.45 -11.49 -6.51
CA GLU A 70 -28.76 -10.15 -6.01
C GLU A 70 -29.94 -10.15 -5.03
N ALA A 71 -30.98 -10.93 -5.30
CA ALA A 71 -32.11 -11.12 -4.40
C ALA A 71 -31.69 -11.80 -3.08
N LYS A 72 -30.81 -12.79 -3.12
CA LYS A 72 -30.23 -13.42 -1.92
C LYS A 72 -29.38 -12.45 -1.11
N LEU A 73 -28.63 -11.57 -1.77
CA LEU A 73 -27.81 -10.55 -1.13
C LEU A 73 -28.70 -9.52 -0.40
N SER A 74 -29.79 -9.09 -1.06
CA SER A 74 -30.77 -8.17 -0.49
C SER A 74 -31.49 -8.77 0.72
N SER A 75 -31.96 -10.03 0.63
CA SER A 75 -32.62 -10.69 1.76
C SER A 75 -31.67 -10.88 2.95
N LEU A 76 -30.40 -11.22 2.70
CA LEU A 76 -29.41 -11.35 3.77
C LEU A 76 -29.05 -10.00 4.41
N LEU A 77 -29.03 -8.91 3.64
CA LEU A 77 -28.86 -7.55 4.16
C LEU A 77 -30.02 -7.14 5.07
N ASP A 78 -31.25 -7.49 4.70
CA ASP A 78 -32.45 -7.22 5.50
C ASP A 78 -32.44 -8.03 6.81
N ASP A 79 -32.19 -9.35 6.73
CA ASP A 79 -32.07 -10.24 7.90
C ASP A 79 -30.95 -9.78 8.85
N CYS A 80 -29.84 -9.31 8.28
CA CYS A 80 -28.71 -8.72 9.00
C CYS A 80 -29.11 -7.44 9.74
N GLN A 81 -29.78 -6.51 9.05
CA GLN A 81 -30.18 -5.23 9.61
C GLN A 81 -31.15 -5.41 10.80
N GLU A 82 -31.98 -6.46 10.77
CA GLU A 82 -32.82 -6.85 11.89
C GLU A 82 -32.01 -7.40 13.08
N GLN A 83 -31.00 -8.25 12.84
CA GLN A 83 -30.11 -8.76 13.90
C GLN A 83 -29.30 -7.65 14.58
N MET A 84 -28.83 -6.64 13.83
CA MET A 84 -28.10 -5.51 14.41
C MET A 84 -28.96 -4.66 15.35
N ARG A 85 -30.26 -4.50 15.05
CA ARG A 85 -31.19 -3.83 15.97
C ARG A 85 -31.42 -4.64 17.26
N ALA A 86 -31.21 -5.96 17.23
CA ALA A 86 -31.39 -6.85 18.37
C ALA A 86 -30.15 -6.93 19.29
N VAL A 87 -28.93 -6.74 18.77
CA VAL A 87 -27.65 -6.90 19.51
C VAL A 87 -27.20 -5.61 20.24
N GLY A 88 -28.09 -4.62 20.39
CA GLY A 88 -27.79 -3.26 20.89
C GLY A 88 -27.24 -3.10 22.32
N SER A 89 -26.90 -4.16 23.05
CA SER A 89 -26.26 -4.02 24.37
C SER A 89 -25.51 -5.29 24.81
N GLN A 90 -24.19 -5.17 24.97
CA GLN A 90 -23.28 -6.05 25.74
C GLN A 90 -22.54 -7.20 25.05
N GLU A 91 -22.26 -7.16 23.74
CA GLU A 91 -21.18 -7.99 23.19
C GLU A 91 -19.86 -7.19 23.17
N GLU A 92 -18.87 -7.71 23.90
CA GLU A 92 -17.49 -7.22 23.88
C GLU A 92 -16.96 -7.40 22.46
N ILE A 93 -16.88 -6.31 21.70
CA ILE A 93 -16.37 -6.32 20.32
C ILE A 93 -14.96 -6.90 20.39
N SER A 94 -14.75 -8.10 19.83
CA SER A 94 -13.43 -8.70 19.70
C SER A 94 -12.44 -7.65 19.22
N GLU A 95 -11.27 -7.48 19.82
CA GLU A 95 -10.32 -6.50 19.28
C GLU A 95 -9.66 -7.06 18.01
N TRP A 96 -9.54 -6.23 16.97
CA TRP A 96 -8.71 -6.57 15.80
C TRP A 96 -7.24 -6.58 16.23
N ASP A 97 -6.56 -7.70 16.07
CA ASP A 97 -5.11 -7.83 16.21
C ASP A 97 -4.66 -9.17 15.60
N LEU A 98 -4.16 -9.13 14.36
CA LEU A 98 -3.56 -10.29 13.73
C LEU A 98 -2.06 -10.30 14.00
N CYS A 99 -1.60 -11.32 14.71
CA CYS A 99 -0.18 -11.52 14.95
C CYS A 99 0.52 -11.96 13.65
N VAL A 100 1.04 -11.00 12.88
CA VAL A 100 1.65 -11.31 11.57
C VAL A 100 3.10 -11.79 11.64
N PHE A 101 3.75 -11.55 12.78
CA PHE A 101 5.08 -12.04 13.08
C PHE A 101 5.05 -13.14 14.14
N GLY A 102 5.48 -14.34 13.75
CA GLY A 102 5.71 -15.49 14.60
C GLY A 102 7.14 -15.54 15.15
N GLN A 103 7.73 -16.74 15.15
CA GLN A 103 9.06 -16.96 15.70
C GLN A 103 10.17 -16.51 14.74
N GLN A 104 11.08 -15.67 15.23
CA GLN A 104 12.25 -15.24 14.49
C GLN A 104 13.30 -16.36 14.41
N LYS A 105 13.94 -16.50 13.25
CA LYS A 105 15.08 -17.36 12.98
C LYS A 105 16.39 -16.62 13.26
N THR A 106 17.49 -17.37 13.39
CA THR A 106 18.81 -16.77 13.53
C THR A 106 19.17 -15.97 12.27
N THR A 107 19.56 -14.72 12.45
CA THR A 107 20.01 -13.87 11.35
C THR A 107 21.32 -14.39 10.76
N PRO A 108 21.52 -14.29 9.44
CA PRO A 108 22.77 -14.68 8.82
C PRO A 108 23.96 -13.88 9.39
N PRO A 109 25.15 -14.49 9.52
CA PRO A 109 26.33 -13.78 10.00
C PRO A 109 26.75 -12.71 8.99
N LEU A 110 27.00 -11.51 9.50
CA LEU A 110 27.48 -10.36 8.72
C LEU A 110 29.01 -10.43 8.58
N SER A 111 29.51 -11.33 7.74
CA SER A 111 30.94 -11.45 7.42
C SER A 111 31.21 -11.09 5.97
N PHE A 112 32.04 -10.08 5.72
CA PHE A 112 32.28 -9.52 4.38
C PHE A 112 33.77 -9.55 4.02
N PRO A 113 34.31 -10.73 3.67
CA PRO A 113 35.71 -10.86 3.28
C PRO A 113 36.05 -10.09 2.00
N GLU A 114 35.06 -9.93 1.11
CA GLU A 114 35.18 -9.23 -0.19
C GLU A 114 35.24 -7.70 -0.05
N LEU A 115 35.00 -7.14 1.14
CA LEU A 115 34.98 -5.68 1.34
C LEU A 115 36.37 -5.05 1.12
N GLY A 116 37.44 -5.84 1.30
CA GLY A 116 38.82 -5.43 1.05
C GLY A 116 39.21 -5.34 -0.44
N SER A 117 38.41 -5.91 -1.35
CA SER A 117 38.65 -5.85 -2.80
C SER A 117 37.96 -4.67 -3.48
N TRP A 118 37.41 -3.72 -2.72
CA TRP A 118 36.73 -2.53 -3.23
C TRP A 118 37.73 -1.60 -3.96
N SER A 119 37.59 -1.44 -5.28
CA SER A 119 38.60 -0.75 -6.10
C SER A 119 38.66 0.75 -5.81
N ILE A 120 37.51 1.37 -5.56
CA ILE A 120 37.42 2.79 -5.18
C ILE A 120 37.97 2.99 -3.76
N LEU A 121 37.76 2.04 -2.82
CA LEU A 121 38.43 2.13 -1.51
C LEU A 121 39.93 2.12 -1.68
N GLN A 122 40.44 1.18 -2.47
CA GLN A 122 41.88 1.01 -2.62
C GLN A 122 42.50 2.26 -3.25
N SER A 123 41.88 2.83 -4.29
CA SER A 123 42.33 4.10 -4.86
C SER A 123 42.22 5.27 -3.87
N PHE A 124 41.14 5.35 -3.10
CA PHE A 124 40.98 6.36 -2.06
C PHE A 124 42.04 6.21 -0.97
N MET A 125 42.28 4.98 -0.50
CA MET A 125 43.21 4.64 0.58
C MET A 125 44.68 4.77 0.16
N ASN A 126 44.99 4.58 -1.12
CA ASN A 126 46.34 4.74 -1.69
C ASN A 126 46.76 6.22 -1.87
N ASN A 127 46.02 7.18 -1.32
CA ASN A 127 46.39 8.58 -1.30
C ASN A 127 47.41 8.89 -0.20
N GLU A 128 48.47 9.63 -0.53
CA GLU A 128 49.52 10.06 0.41
C GLU A 128 48.94 10.80 1.64
N LEU A 129 47.82 11.51 1.49
CA LEU A 129 47.13 12.21 2.58
C LEU A 129 46.63 11.26 3.68
N ASN A 130 46.33 9.99 3.37
CA ASN A 130 45.86 9.04 4.38
C ASN A 130 46.97 8.62 5.35
N SER A 131 48.23 8.64 4.87
CA SER A 131 49.40 8.39 5.73
C SER A 131 49.60 9.51 6.76
N LEU A 132 49.22 10.75 6.43
CA LEU A 132 49.25 11.92 7.31
C LEU A 132 48.16 11.88 8.38
N VAL A 133 47.00 11.28 8.08
CA VAL A 133 45.85 11.17 9.01
C VAL A 133 45.94 9.90 9.89
N GLY A 134 46.93 9.04 9.65
CA GLY A 134 47.09 7.79 10.41
C GLY A 134 45.95 6.79 10.15
N LEU A 135 45.34 6.84 8.96
CA LEU A 135 44.35 5.86 8.50
C LEU A 135 45.06 4.54 8.20
N VAL A 136 45.30 3.74 9.24
CA VAL A 136 45.95 2.44 9.11
C VAL A 136 44.97 1.42 8.55
N THR A 137 45.41 0.69 7.53
CA THR A 137 44.75 -0.44 6.85
C THR A 137 44.59 -1.66 7.76
N LYS A 138 44.04 -1.51 8.97
CA LYS A 138 43.41 -2.68 9.58
C LYS A 138 42.12 -2.91 8.81
N GLN A 139 41.96 -4.14 8.35
CA GLN A 139 40.82 -4.65 7.60
C GLN A 139 39.58 -4.71 8.52
N ASP A 140 39.29 -3.61 9.19
CA ASP A 140 38.30 -3.52 10.24
C ASP A 140 37.06 -2.88 9.62
N CYS A 141 35.98 -3.65 9.58
CA CYS A 141 34.66 -3.19 9.13
C CYS A 141 34.21 -1.91 9.87
N SER A 142 34.79 -1.59 11.03
CA SER A 142 34.53 -0.38 11.82
C SER A 142 34.79 0.93 11.06
N PHE A 143 35.81 1.00 10.20
CA PHE A 143 36.09 2.22 9.44
C PHE A 143 34.98 2.50 8.42
N LEU A 144 34.56 1.46 7.68
CA LEU A 144 33.48 1.56 6.71
C LEU A 144 32.12 1.80 7.39
N GLU A 145 31.86 1.14 8.51
CA GLU A 145 30.72 1.44 9.38
C GLU A 145 30.70 2.93 9.76
N GLY A 146 31.84 3.49 10.17
CA GLY A 146 31.98 4.91 10.46
C GLY A 146 31.71 5.81 9.26
N LEU A 147 32.22 5.47 8.06
CA LEU A 147 31.94 6.22 6.84
C LEU A 147 30.45 6.19 6.46
N LEU A 148 29.79 5.05 6.66
CA LEU A 148 28.36 4.89 6.42
C LEU A 148 27.54 5.74 7.39
N ILE A 149 27.79 5.61 8.71
CA ILE A 149 27.06 6.34 9.76
C ILE A 149 27.19 7.85 9.58
N ASN A 150 28.38 8.33 9.26
CA ASN A 150 28.63 9.77 9.09
C ASN A 150 28.22 10.29 7.69
N GLY A 151 27.65 9.44 6.83
CA GLY A 151 27.21 9.80 5.47
C GLY A 151 28.33 10.11 4.48
N TRP A 152 29.59 9.91 4.85
CA TRP A 152 30.75 10.10 3.97
C TRP A 152 30.78 9.08 2.84
N LEU A 153 30.36 7.84 3.11
CA LEU A 153 30.27 6.81 2.08
C LEU A 153 29.31 7.23 0.96
N LEU A 154 28.13 7.74 1.31
CA LEU A 154 27.15 8.23 0.34
C LEU A 154 27.73 9.35 -0.53
N LYS A 155 28.40 10.33 0.09
CA LYS A 155 29.04 11.44 -0.63
C LYS A 155 30.11 10.94 -1.59
N LEU A 156 30.90 9.96 -1.17
CA LEU A 156 31.95 9.36 -1.99
C LEU A 156 31.34 8.65 -3.20
N ILE A 157 30.30 7.84 -3.01
CA ILE A 157 29.58 7.17 -4.11
C ILE A 157 28.99 8.18 -5.09
N PHE A 158 28.39 9.27 -4.63
CA PHE A 158 27.91 10.33 -5.52
C PHE A 158 29.02 11.05 -6.28
N LYS A 159 30.23 11.15 -5.71
CA LYS A 159 31.39 11.73 -6.40
C LYS A 159 32.01 10.78 -7.42
N CYS A 160 32.07 9.50 -7.11
CA CYS A 160 32.59 8.47 -8.01
C CYS A 160 31.60 8.09 -9.11
N GLY A 161 30.30 8.25 -8.86
CA GLY A 161 29.23 7.93 -9.81
C GLY A 161 28.94 6.43 -9.95
N CYS A 162 29.58 5.57 -9.15
CA CYS A 162 29.41 4.13 -9.21
C CYS A 162 29.34 3.49 -7.82
N LEU A 163 28.49 2.47 -7.70
CA LEU A 163 28.29 1.64 -6.52
C LEU A 163 28.71 0.20 -6.84
N GLU A 164 29.88 -0.19 -6.36
CA GLU A 164 30.42 -1.54 -6.54
C GLU A 164 29.58 -2.60 -5.80
N LYS A 165 29.51 -3.80 -6.38
CA LYS A 165 28.73 -4.92 -5.86
C LYS A 165 29.03 -5.25 -4.39
N SER A 166 30.29 -5.19 -3.97
CA SER A 166 30.70 -5.51 -2.60
C SER A 166 30.08 -4.56 -1.57
N ILE A 167 30.10 -3.24 -1.83
CA ILE A 167 29.43 -2.24 -0.97
C ILE A 167 27.93 -2.40 -1.04
N ALA A 168 27.38 -2.56 -2.24
CA ALA A 168 25.94 -2.69 -2.43
C ALA A 168 25.42 -3.85 -1.55
N THR A 169 26.01 -5.03 -1.69
CA THR A 169 25.64 -6.22 -0.93
C THR A 169 25.85 -6.01 0.57
N TRP A 170 26.98 -5.42 0.98
CA TRP A 170 27.29 -5.14 2.37
C TRP A 170 26.27 -4.20 3.04
N THR A 171 26.03 -3.04 2.44
CA THR A 171 25.06 -2.06 2.96
C THR A 171 23.65 -2.62 2.96
N PHE A 172 23.27 -3.41 1.94
CA PHE A 172 21.95 -4.03 1.90
C PHE A 172 21.76 -5.04 3.03
N LEU A 173 22.74 -5.91 3.28
CA LEU A 173 22.68 -6.86 4.38
C LEU A 173 22.77 -6.18 5.76
N LEU A 174 23.51 -5.08 5.89
CA LEU A 174 23.49 -4.26 7.11
C LEU A 174 22.10 -3.71 7.38
N MET A 175 21.43 -3.15 6.37
CA MET A 175 20.06 -2.64 6.49
C MET A 175 19.09 -3.74 6.95
N LEU A 176 19.23 -4.94 6.42
CA LEU A 176 18.34 -6.05 6.72
C LEU A 176 18.61 -6.70 8.08
N TYR A 177 19.87 -6.96 8.43
CA TYR A 177 20.22 -7.90 9.50
C TYR A 177 21.09 -7.32 10.62
N SER A 178 21.57 -6.08 10.52
CA SER A 178 22.41 -5.51 11.57
C SER A 178 21.64 -5.41 12.89
N SER A 179 22.32 -5.76 13.99
CA SER A 179 21.81 -5.58 15.35
C SER A 179 21.93 -4.13 15.84
N LYS A 180 22.78 -3.31 15.20
CA LYS A 180 22.96 -1.90 15.54
C LYS A 180 21.96 -1.05 14.76
N GLU A 181 21.08 -0.34 15.46
CA GLU A 181 20.06 0.52 14.85
C GLU A 181 20.68 1.61 13.97
N GLU A 182 21.74 2.27 14.43
CA GLU A 182 22.45 3.31 13.68
C GLU A 182 22.93 2.80 12.32
N LEU A 183 23.50 1.58 12.27
CA LEU A 183 23.94 0.98 11.02
C LEU A 183 22.77 0.64 10.10
N ARG A 184 21.68 0.05 10.64
CA ARG A 184 20.49 -0.25 9.83
C ARG A 184 19.90 1.01 9.22
N SER A 185 19.73 2.05 10.02
CA SER A 185 19.16 3.33 9.59
C SER A 185 20.05 4.01 8.56
N SER A 186 21.37 4.08 8.80
CA SER A 186 22.32 4.68 7.87
C SER A 186 22.41 3.91 6.56
N ALA A 187 22.37 2.57 6.61
CA ALA A 187 22.33 1.73 5.43
C ALA A 187 21.02 1.90 4.63
N CYS A 188 19.88 2.05 5.31
CA CYS A 188 18.60 2.34 4.69
C CYS A 188 18.63 3.70 3.99
N GLU A 189 19.09 4.75 4.67
CA GLU A 189 19.21 6.10 4.11
C GLU A 189 20.17 6.14 2.92
N PHE A 190 21.29 5.43 3.00
CA PHE A 190 22.24 5.27 1.91
C PHE A 190 21.57 4.68 0.66
N TRP A 191 20.84 3.57 0.81
CA TRP A 191 20.13 2.93 -0.30
C TRP A 191 18.98 3.80 -0.83
N CYS A 192 18.18 4.39 0.05
CA CYS A 192 17.10 5.28 -0.33
C CYS A 192 17.62 6.49 -1.14
N ALA A 193 18.74 7.08 -0.74
CA ALA A 193 19.34 8.22 -1.45
C ALA A 193 19.88 7.81 -2.83
N ILE A 194 20.59 6.68 -2.92
CA ILE A 194 21.13 6.18 -4.19
C ILE A 194 20.00 5.85 -5.17
N LEU A 195 18.96 5.14 -4.72
CA LEU A 195 17.82 4.80 -5.54
C LEU A 195 17.02 6.05 -5.97
N SER A 196 16.79 6.99 -5.05
CA SER A 196 16.08 8.25 -5.35
C SER A 196 16.84 9.14 -6.32
N SER A 197 18.18 9.08 -6.35
CA SER A 197 18.99 9.83 -7.32
C SER A 197 18.69 9.46 -8.78
N LYS A 198 18.11 8.29 -9.03
CA LYS A 198 17.66 7.87 -10.37
C LYS A 198 16.33 8.48 -10.79
N ILE A 199 15.58 9.03 -9.84
CA ILE A 199 14.26 9.64 -10.05
C ILE A 199 14.38 11.17 -10.11
N GLN A 200 15.34 11.75 -9.37
CA GLN A 200 15.44 13.19 -9.18
C GLN A 200 16.18 13.90 -10.33
N ASP A 201 15.52 14.89 -10.93
CA ASP A 201 16.12 15.74 -11.97
C ASP A 201 17.32 16.53 -11.44
N GLY A 202 18.45 16.48 -12.16
CA GLY A 202 19.64 17.28 -11.88
C GLY A 202 20.73 16.60 -11.04
N VAL A 203 20.51 15.37 -10.54
CA VAL A 203 21.56 14.55 -9.92
C VAL A 203 22.07 13.52 -10.95
N PRO A 204 23.39 13.43 -11.21
CA PRO A 204 23.90 12.40 -12.10
C PRO A 204 23.58 11.01 -11.52
N PRO A 205 22.97 10.10 -12.30
CA PRO A 205 22.55 8.80 -11.79
C PRO A 205 23.78 7.98 -11.43
N VAL A 206 23.73 7.33 -10.26
CA VAL A 206 24.76 6.39 -9.84
C VAL A 206 24.60 5.08 -10.62
N GLU A 207 25.69 4.61 -11.24
CA GLU A 207 25.77 3.27 -11.81
C GLU A 207 25.86 2.25 -10.68
N ILE A 208 25.00 1.23 -10.71
CA ILE A 208 24.87 0.25 -9.64
C ILE A 208 25.20 -1.12 -10.22
N ASP A 209 26.29 -1.73 -9.76
CA ASP A 209 26.76 -3.02 -10.26
C ASP A 209 25.87 -4.19 -9.83
N TRP A 210 25.11 -4.01 -8.74
CA TRP A 210 24.28 -5.04 -8.16
C TRP A 210 23.01 -4.45 -7.52
N TYR A 211 21.87 -5.04 -7.87
CA TYR A 211 20.57 -4.68 -7.31
C TYR A 211 20.05 -5.78 -6.38
N PRO A 212 19.41 -5.40 -5.26
CA PRO A 212 18.65 -6.32 -4.43
C PRO A 212 17.54 -7.00 -5.21
N SER A 213 17.31 -8.28 -4.88
CA SER A 213 16.20 -9.06 -5.41
C SER A 213 15.03 -9.10 -4.42
N TYR A 214 13.83 -9.33 -4.95
CA TYR A 214 12.65 -9.53 -4.10
C TYR A 214 12.79 -10.75 -3.18
N SER A 215 13.42 -11.84 -3.64
CA SER A 215 13.63 -13.03 -2.83
C SER A 215 14.47 -12.76 -1.59
N GLU A 216 15.43 -11.84 -1.65
CA GLU A 216 16.21 -11.44 -0.47
C GLU A 216 15.39 -10.59 0.51
N LEU A 217 14.54 -9.68 0.00
CA LEU A 217 13.60 -8.91 0.82
C LEU A 217 12.58 -9.81 1.52
N LYS A 218 12.04 -10.78 0.78
CA LYS A 218 11.11 -11.79 1.29
C LYS A 218 11.79 -12.68 2.33
N GLY A 219 12.98 -13.20 2.02
CA GLY A 219 13.77 -14.02 2.92
C GLY A 219 14.06 -13.31 4.25
N ALA A 220 14.31 -11.99 4.22
CA ALA A 220 14.47 -11.20 5.43
C ALA A 220 13.20 -11.22 6.30
N LEU A 221 12.01 -10.97 5.71
CA LEU A 221 10.75 -11.04 6.45
C LEU A 221 10.50 -12.43 7.05
N GLU A 222 10.79 -13.50 6.32
CA GLU A 222 10.66 -14.88 6.80
C GLU A 222 11.63 -15.18 7.95
N ILE A 223 12.87 -14.67 7.90
CA ILE A 223 13.85 -14.77 9.00
C ILE A 223 13.30 -14.06 10.23
N TYR A 224 12.66 -12.91 10.04
CA TYR A 224 12.00 -12.16 11.10
C TYR A 224 10.62 -12.71 11.49
N GLY A 225 10.23 -13.87 10.97
CA GLY A 225 9.05 -14.61 11.39
C GLY A 225 7.74 -14.14 10.75
N PHE A 226 7.77 -13.37 9.67
CA PHE A 226 6.54 -13.01 8.95
C PHE A 226 5.81 -14.25 8.44
N LEU A 227 4.50 -14.31 8.66
CA LEU A 227 3.64 -15.41 8.24
C LEU A 227 2.95 -15.03 6.92
N PHE A 228 3.17 -15.80 5.85
CA PHE A 228 2.49 -15.56 4.57
C PHE A 228 1.09 -16.20 4.49
N ASN A 229 0.75 -17.09 5.42
CA ASN A 229 -0.56 -17.71 5.52
C ASN A 229 -1.03 -17.70 6.99
N PHE A 230 -2.18 -17.08 7.26
CA PHE A 230 -2.74 -16.92 8.60
C PHE A 230 -3.93 -17.85 8.88
N SER A 231 -4.33 -18.66 7.91
CA SER A 231 -5.55 -19.48 7.97
C SER A 231 -5.52 -20.68 8.93
N SER A 232 -4.36 -21.03 9.52
CA SER A 232 -4.25 -22.30 10.27
C SER A 232 -3.49 -22.28 11.60
N ASN A 233 -2.85 -21.19 12.00
CA ASN A 233 -1.91 -21.24 13.12
C ASN A 233 -2.32 -20.29 14.24
N ILE A 234 -2.97 -20.83 15.27
CA ILE A 234 -2.97 -20.21 16.60
C ILE A 234 -1.52 -20.23 17.08
N PRO A 235 -0.85 -19.08 17.26
CA PRO A 235 0.51 -19.08 17.75
C PRO A 235 0.50 -19.60 19.20
N ASP A 236 1.27 -20.65 19.46
CA ASP A 236 1.49 -21.17 20.82
C ASP A 236 1.89 -20.01 21.75
N LYS A 237 1.01 -19.65 22.69
CA LYS A 237 1.24 -18.56 23.66
C LYS A 237 2.48 -18.78 24.54
N ASN A 238 3.06 -19.98 24.54
CA ASN A 238 4.06 -20.42 25.53
C ASN A 238 5.54 -20.37 25.09
N SER A 239 5.89 -19.92 23.88
CA SER A 239 7.31 -19.74 23.52
C SER A 239 7.84 -18.37 23.95
N SER A 240 8.85 -18.36 24.82
CA SER A 240 9.56 -17.19 25.35
C SER A 240 10.54 -16.55 24.36
N VAL A 241 10.31 -16.74 23.05
CA VAL A 241 11.17 -16.24 21.96
C VAL A 241 10.58 -14.93 21.46
N PHE A 242 11.43 -13.95 21.09
CA PHE A 242 11.05 -12.61 20.63
C PHE A 242 9.83 -12.62 19.69
N LYS A 243 8.64 -12.31 20.25
CA LYS A 243 7.38 -12.12 19.53
C LYS A 243 7.15 -10.63 19.41
N GLY A 244 7.39 -10.08 18.24
CA GLY A 244 7.30 -8.65 18.00
C GLY A 244 7.60 -8.30 16.56
N PRO A 245 7.11 -7.15 16.08
CA PRO A 245 7.57 -6.64 14.80
C PRO A 245 9.10 -6.53 14.82
N PRO A 246 9.78 -6.93 13.75
CA PRO A 246 11.22 -7.00 13.77
C PRO A 246 11.84 -5.63 13.82
N GLN A 247 13.05 -5.56 14.38
CA GLN A 247 13.74 -4.29 14.57
C GLN A 247 14.08 -3.57 13.25
N ASN A 248 14.09 -4.30 12.14
CA ASN A 248 14.33 -3.75 10.80
C ASN A 248 13.03 -3.39 10.06
N ILE A 249 11.83 -3.52 10.65
CA ILE A 249 10.58 -3.33 9.90
C ILE A 249 10.47 -1.92 9.30
N ILE A 250 10.93 -0.90 10.02
CA ILE A 250 10.92 0.48 9.55
C ILE A 250 11.83 0.63 8.33
N THR A 251 13.06 0.10 8.41
CA THR A 251 14.03 0.18 7.31
C THR A 251 13.58 -0.65 6.11
N TRP A 252 12.97 -1.82 6.35
CA TRP A 252 12.36 -2.65 5.32
C TRP A 252 11.25 -1.90 4.58
N ILE A 253 10.29 -1.30 5.29
CA ILE A 253 9.18 -0.57 4.63
C ILE A 253 9.71 0.65 3.87
N LYS A 254 10.63 1.43 4.45
CA LYS A 254 11.25 2.59 3.78
C LYS A 254 11.97 2.19 2.49
N PHE A 255 12.78 1.15 2.56
CA PHE A 255 13.51 0.65 1.41
C PHE A 255 12.54 0.15 0.33
N THR A 256 11.57 -0.71 0.68
CA THR A 256 10.57 -1.23 -0.25
C THR A 256 9.81 -0.11 -0.95
N ALA A 257 9.44 0.96 -0.22
CA ALA A 257 8.76 2.11 -0.79
C ALA A 257 9.58 2.80 -1.89
N VAL A 258 10.87 3.04 -1.67
CA VAL A 258 11.76 3.65 -2.67
C VAL A 258 12.09 2.66 -3.80
N PHE A 259 12.33 1.40 -3.45
CA PHE A 259 12.63 0.33 -4.39
C PHE A 259 11.53 0.17 -5.44
N CYS A 260 10.24 0.26 -5.03
CA CYS A 260 9.11 0.22 -5.96
C CYS A 260 8.89 1.53 -6.75
N GLN A 261 9.39 2.68 -6.29
CA GLN A 261 9.28 3.95 -7.02
C GLN A 261 10.27 4.05 -8.18
N VAL A 262 11.42 3.39 -8.05
CA VAL A 262 12.45 3.44 -9.09
C VAL A 262 12.00 2.64 -10.30
N SER A 263 11.58 3.33 -11.35
CA SER A 263 11.35 2.75 -12.68
C SER A 263 12.68 2.46 -13.37
N CYS A 264 13.48 1.53 -12.85
CA CYS A 264 14.71 1.10 -13.51
C CYS A 264 14.47 -0.21 -14.25
N LYS A 265 14.76 -0.24 -15.56
CA LYS A 265 14.69 -1.45 -16.39
C LYS A 265 15.57 -2.61 -15.88
N GLN A 266 16.52 -2.32 -14.99
CA GLN A 266 17.43 -3.29 -14.38
C GLN A 266 16.92 -3.85 -13.04
N LEU A 267 15.89 -3.22 -12.46
CA LEU A 267 15.18 -3.76 -11.30
C LEU A 267 14.24 -4.85 -11.83
N PHE A 268 14.66 -6.11 -11.75
CA PHE A 268 13.86 -7.26 -12.20
C PHE A 268 12.79 -7.61 -11.16
N LEU A 269 11.88 -6.68 -10.88
CA LEU A 269 10.73 -6.96 -10.03
C LEU A 269 9.60 -7.51 -10.89
N LEU A 270 9.26 -8.77 -10.69
CA LEU A 270 8.19 -9.40 -11.45
C LEU A 270 6.83 -8.84 -11.00
N THR A 271 5.80 -9.03 -11.84
CA THR A 271 4.42 -8.67 -11.49
C THR A 271 3.96 -9.44 -10.24
N SER A 272 4.31 -10.72 -10.15
CA SER A 272 4.04 -11.57 -8.97
C SER A 272 4.67 -11.02 -7.69
N ASP A 273 5.89 -10.49 -7.80
CA ASP A 273 6.62 -9.97 -6.64
C ASP A 273 5.96 -8.71 -6.09
N ARG A 274 5.51 -7.82 -6.98
CA ARG A 274 4.74 -6.62 -6.61
C ARG A 274 3.38 -6.97 -6.00
N GLN A 275 2.72 -8.01 -6.51
CA GLN A 275 1.47 -8.52 -5.93
C GLN A 275 1.70 -9.00 -4.49
N GLU A 276 2.70 -9.85 -4.27
CA GLU A 276 3.02 -10.36 -2.95
C GLU A 276 3.47 -9.24 -1.99
N LEU A 277 4.21 -8.24 -2.47
CA LEU A 277 4.52 -7.04 -1.68
C LEU A 277 3.26 -6.28 -1.25
N ALA A 278 2.29 -6.09 -2.14
CA ALA A 278 1.02 -5.43 -1.80
C ALA A 278 0.26 -6.23 -0.73
N GLU A 279 0.23 -7.56 -0.85
CA GLU A 279 -0.37 -8.45 0.15
C GLU A 279 0.33 -8.34 1.51
N VAL A 280 1.67 -8.36 1.53
CA VAL A 280 2.48 -8.21 2.75
C VAL A 280 2.15 -6.89 3.43
N ILE A 281 2.16 -5.76 2.70
CA ILE A 281 1.88 -4.45 3.28
C ILE A 281 0.46 -4.38 3.87
N ILE A 282 -0.55 -4.95 3.20
CA ILE A 282 -1.91 -5.04 3.75
C ILE A 282 -1.92 -5.86 5.04
N CYS A 283 -1.26 -7.01 5.06
CA CYS A 283 -1.18 -7.84 6.26
C CYS A 283 -0.50 -7.12 7.42
N LEU A 284 0.53 -6.29 7.18
CA LEU A 284 1.15 -5.47 8.23
C LEU A 284 0.16 -4.49 8.89
N PHE A 285 -0.89 -4.03 8.20
CA PHE A 285 -1.93 -3.19 8.81
C PHE A 285 -2.86 -3.93 9.77
N LEU A 286 -2.83 -5.27 9.75
CA LEU A 286 -3.63 -6.13 10.61
C LEU A 286 -2.98 -6.36 11.97
N ASP A 287 -1.67 -6.14 12.10
CA ASP A 287 -0.96 -6.20 13.38
C ASP A 287 -1.06 -4.85 14.09
N ARG A 288 -1.74 -4.82 15.25
CA ARG A 288 -1.99 -3.58 15.98
C ARG A 288 -0.70 -2.94 16.49
N ARG A 289 0.37 -3.72 16.70
CA ARG A 289 1.68 -3.21 17.14
C ARG A 289 2.35 -2.34 16.08
N LEU A 290 1.94 -2.46 14.82
CA LEU A 290 2.46 -1.67 13.70
C LEU A 290 1.65 -0.42 13.38
N GLN A 291 0.59 -0.12 14.14
CA GLN A 291 -0.30 1.02 13.88
C GLN A 291 0.46 2.36 13.80
N GLY A 292 1.51 2.52 14.61
CA GLY A 292 2.37 3.71 14.60
C GLY A 292 3.10 3.94 13.26
N LEU A 293 3.25 2.90 12.43
CA LEU A 293 3.89 2.98 11.11
C LEU A 293 2.88 3.21 9.98
N SER A 294 1.60 3.48 10.28
CA SER A 294 0.55 3.52 9.26
C SER A 294 0.79 4.54 8.14
N VAL A 295 1.41 5.68 8.42
CA VAL A 295 1.76 6.69 7.40
C VAL A 295 2.83 6.13 6.45
N LEU A 296 3.87 5.51 7.01
CA LEU A 296 4.95 4.90 6.26
C LEU A 296 4.44 3.72 5.41
N MET A 297 3.59 2.87 5.97
CA MET A 297 2.96 1.75 5.25
C MET A 297 2.04 2.23 4.12
N ARG A 298 1.27 3.31 4.32
CA ARG A 298 0.44 3.89 3.24
C ARG A 298 1.30 4.41 2.09
N SER A 299 2.38 5.13 2.41
CA SER A 299 3.33 5.59 1.39
C SER A 299 3.96 4.42 0.64
N CYS A 300 4.34 3.34 1.34
CA CYS A 300 4.87 2.14 0.71
C CYS A 300 3.84 1.46 -0.18
N MET A 301 2.61 1.32 0.29
CA MET A 301 1.51 0.75 -0.49
C MET A 301 1.28 1.53 -1.79
N GLN A 302 1.32 2.86 -1.70
CA GLN A 302 1.19 3.74 -2.83
C GLN A 302 2.30 3.53 -3.86
N SER A 303 3.56 3.43 -3.41
CA SER A 303 4.70 3.10 -4.27
C SER A 303 4.52 1.77 -4.98
N VAL A 304 4.08 0.72 -4.26
CA VAL A 304 3.86 -0.62 -4.82
C VAL A 304 2.77 -0.57 -5.89
N ILE A 305 1.60 0.03 -5.60
CA ILE A 305 0.50 0.15 -6.57
C ILE A 305 0.89 0.99 -7.79
N SER A 306 1.68 2.03 -7.60
CA SER A 306 2.15 2.91 -8.69
C SER A 306 3.19 2.22 -9.58
N SER A 307 3.91 1.22 -9.06
CA SER A 307 4.94 0.49 -9.80
C SER A 307 4.41 -0.44 -10.90
N PHE A 308 3.10 -0.74 -10.91
CA PHE A 308 2.47 -1.51 -11.98
C PHE A 308 2.25 -0.67 -13.23
N THR A 309 2.45 -1.27 -14.41
CA THR A 309 1.88 -0.71 -15.65
C THR A 309 0.35 -0.86 -15.64
N GLU A 310 -0.36 -0.14 -16.50
CA GLU A 310 -1.83 -0.27 -16.59
C GLU A 310 -2.26 -1.70 -16.92
N GLU A 311 -1.59 -2.35 -17.87
CA GLU A 311 -1.89 -3.74 -18.28
C GLU A 311 -1.63 -4.74 -17.14
N GLU A 312 -0.50 -4.59 -16.43
CA GLU A 312 -0.19 -5.42 -15.29
C GLU A 312 -1.20 -5.20 -14.16
N TRP A 313 -1.59 -3.95 -13.91
CA TRP A 313 -2.50 -3.59 -12.84
C TRP A 313 -3.87 -4.24 -13.02
N ILE A 314 -4.46 -4.15 -14.22
CA ILE A 314 -5.77 -4.72 -14.55
C ILE A 314 -5.83 -6.22 -14.25
N ASN A 315 -4.74 -6.93 -14.49
CA ASN A 315 -4.63 -8.37 -14.24
C ASN A 315 -4.22 -8.71 -12.80
N SER A 316 -3.75 -7.74 -12.02
CA SER A 316 -3.13 -7.98 -10.70
C SER A 316 -4.06 -7.74 -9.52
N TYR A 317 -4.88 -6.68 -9.54
CA TYR A 317 -5.64 -6.30 -8.34
C TYR A 317 -6.67 -7.37 -7.92
N SER A 318 -7.21 -8.12 -8.88
CA SER A 318 -8.14 -9.21 -8.62
C SER A 318 -7.45 -10.43 -8.00
N GLU A 319 -6.24 -10.76 -8.44
CA GLU A 319 -5.42 -11.84 -7.88
C GLU A 319 -4.95 -11.51 -6.46
N ILE A 320 -4.52 -10.26 -6.21
CA ILE A 320 -4.19 -9.77 -4.87
C ILE A 320 -5.41 -9.91 -3.95
N ALA A 321 -6.61 -9.53 -4.42
CA ALA A 321 -7.84 -9.64 -3.64
C ALA A 321 -8.21 -11.08 -3.28
N LYS A 322 -8.12 -12.02 -4.25
CA LYS A 322 -8.33 -13.47 -4.03
C LYS A 322 -7.36 -14.02 -3.00
N SER A 323 -6.08 -13.73 -3.17
CA SER A 323 -5.02 -14.16 -2.28
C SER A 323 -5.23 -13.64 -0.85
N LEU A 324 -5.52 -12.35 -0.68
CA LEU A 324 -5.81 -11.75 0.63
C LEU A 324 -7.03 -12.37 1.30
N ALA A 325 -8.15 -12.50 0.58
CA ALA A 325 -9.37 -13.06 1.14
C ALA A 325 -9.20 -14.53 1.56
N SER A 326 -8.28 -15.28 0.93
CA SER A 326 -7.96 -16.65 1.36
C SER A 326 -7.07 -16.73 2.61
N ARG A 327 -6.34 -15.66 2.94
CA ARG A 327 -5.34 -15.64 4.01
C ARG A 327 -5.82 -14.91 5.26
N VAL A 328 -6.62 -13.86 5.11
CA VAL A 328 -7.10 -13.04 6.23
C VAL A 328 -8.25 -13.75 6.94
N PRO A 329 -8.20 -13.91 8.27
CA PRO A 329 -9.33 -14.45 9.02
C PRO A 329 -10.61 -13.65 8.78
N MET A 330 -11.74 -14.34 8.69
CA MET A 330 -13.04 -13.71 8.46
C MET A 330 -13.63 -13.17 9.77
N ASP A 331 -12.86 -12.34 10.46
CA ASP A 331 -13.23 -11.60 11.67
C ASP A 331 -13.04 -10.09 11.41
N LEU A 332 -12.89 -9.25 12.44
CA LEU A 332 -12.65 -7.81 12.24
C LEU A 332 -11.35 -7.50 11.46
N ASN A 333 -10.41 -8.43 11.31
CA ASN A 333 -9.23 -8.25 10.49
C ASN A 333 -9.58 -8.11 9.00
N CYS A 334 -10.65 -8.75 8.52
CA CYS A 334 -11.07 -8.60 7.14
C CYS A 334 -11.59 -7.17 6.85
N LEU A 335 -12.28 -6.54 7.81
CA LEU A 335 -12.63 -5.11 7.74
C LEU A 335 -11.39 -4.24 7.71
N ARG A 336 -10.43 -4.55 8.58
CA ARG A 336 -9.19 -3.80 8.66
C ARG A 336 -8.40 -3.86 7.35
N ALA A 337 -8.37 -5.01 6.70
CA ALA A 337 -7.74 -5.22 5.39
C ALA A 337 -8.36 -4.34 4.30
N VAL A 338 -9.68 -4.12 4.33
CA VAL A 338 -10.37 -3.21 3.40
C VAL A 338 -10.10 -1.75 3.78
N GLN A 339 -10.22 -1.40 5.07
CA GLN A 339 -10.09 -0.03 5.56
C GLN A 339 -8.69 0.57 5.37
N CYS A 340 -7.64 -0.25 5.41
CA CYS A 340 -6.28 0.26 5.28
C CYS A 340 -5.94 0.69 3.85
N ILE A 341 -6.70 0.23 2.84
CA ILE A 341 -6.50 0.58 1.44
C ILE A 341 -7.13 1.95 1.19
N SER A 342 -6.35 2.88 0.63
CA SER A 342 -6.81 4.23 0.33
C SER A 342 -7.95 4.22 -0.69
N GLY A 343 -9.02 4.96 -0.41
CA GLY A 343 -10.10 5.23 -1.36
C GLY A 343 -9.89 6.48 -2.21
N VAL A 344 -8.69 7.06 -2.22
CA VAL A 344 -8.44 8.35 -2.91
C VAL A 344 -8.17 8.14 -4.40
N GLU A 345 -7.16 7.33 -4.71
CA GLU A 345 -6.71 7.12 -6.09
C GLU A 345 -7.47 6.00 -6.80
N THR A 346 -7.57 6.09 -8.13
CA THR A 346 -8.33 5.15 -8.96
C THR A 346 -7.85 3.70 -8.78
N ARG A 347 -6.53 3.47 -8.80
CA ARG A 347 -5.97 2.12 -8.59
C ARG A 347 -6.29 1.60 -7.19
N SER A 348 -6.08 2.41 -6.16
CA SER A 348 -6.37 2.04 -4.77
C SER A 348 -7.87 1.78 -4.55
N LYS A 349 -8.77 2.53 -5.20
CA LYS A 349 -10.22 2.25 -5.24
C LYS A 349 -10.54 0.89 -5.86
N HIS A 350 -9.93 0.56 -7.01
CA HIS A 350 -10.11 -0.75 -7.64
C HIS A 350 -9.70 -1.89 -6.70
N LEU A 351 -8.53 -1.77 -6.07
CA LEU A 351 -8.06 -2.77 -5.11
C LEU A 351 -8.98 -2.86 -3.89
N LYS A 352 -9.37 -1.73 -3.29
CA LYS A 352 -10.29 -1.69 -2.13
C LYS A 352 -11.60 -2.40 -2.45
N SER A 353 -12.20 -2.08 -3.61
CA SER A 353 -13.44 -2.70 -4.06
C SER A 353 -13.29 -4.20 -4.31
N ALA A 354 -12.19 -4.63 -4.94
CA ALA A 354 -11.94 -6.03 -5.22
C ALA A 354 -11.73 -6.86 -3.95
N VAL A 355 -10.92 -6.34 -3.00
CA VAL A 355 -10.68 -6.98 -1.70
C VAL A 355 -11.99 -7.11 -0.92
N ALA A 356 -12.77 -6.03 -0.84
CA ALA A 356 -14.05 -6.07 -0.14
C ALA A 356 -15.03 -7.06 -0.77
N PHE A 357 -15.14 -7.06 -2.11
CA PHE A 357 -15.98 -8.02 -2.83
C PHE A 357 -15.57 -9.47 -2.54
N GLN A 358 -14.28 -9.77 -2.59
CA GLN A 358 -13.82 -11.15 -2.39
C GLN A 358 -14.00 -11.63 -0.94
N ILE A 359 -13.81 -10.74 0.04
CA ILE A 359 -14.11 -11.06 1.44
C ILE A 359 -15.62 -11.31 1.62
N LEU A 360 -16.48 -10.49 1.01
CA LEU A 360 -17.94 -10.70 1.04
C LEU A 360 -18.32 -12.06 0.46
N VAL A 361 -17.75 -12.43 -0.68
CA VAL A 361 -17.96 -13.76 -1.30
C VAL A 361 -17.60 -14.87 -0.31
N ASN A 362 -16.44 -14.79 0.36
CA ASN A 362 -16.04 -15.79 1.34
C ASN A 362 -16.95 -15.81 2.59
N CYS A 363 -17.56 -14.68 2.96
CA CYS A 363 -18.54 -14.61 4.04
C CYS A 363 -19.89 -15.23 3.65
N PHE A 364 -20.31 -15.14 2.38
CA PHE A 364 -21.56 -15.77 1.93
C PHE A 364 -21.56 -17.29 2.05
N ASP A 365 -20.39 -17.92 1.91
CA ASP A 365 -20.24 -19.36 2.10
C ASP A 365 -20.35 -19.78 3.57
N ASN A 366 -20.36 -18.83 4.52
CA ASN A 366 -20.31 -19.10 5.95
C ASN A 366 -21.37 -18.28 6.74
N LYS A 367 -22.53 -18.88 6.98
CA LYS A 367 -23.73 -18.23 7.55
C LYS A 367 -23.54 -17.58 8.93
N GLU A 368 -22.48 -17.92 9.66
CA GLU A 368 -22.20 -17.39 11.00
C GLU A 368 -21.55 -15.98 10.99
N LEU A 369 -21.21 -15.43 9.81
CA LEU A 369 -20.45 -14.17 9.68
C LEU A 369 -21.29 -12.94 9.30
N MET A 370 -22.60 -12.99 9.55
CA MET A 370 -23.56 -11.92 9.20
C MET A 370 -23.17 -10.53 9.76
N HIS A 371 -22.57 -10.46 10.96
CA HIS A 371 -22.09 -9.20 11.55
C HIS A 371 -20.90 -8.58 10.79
N VAL A 372 -20.04 -9.40 10.21
CA VAL A 372 -18.86 -8.96 9.45
C VAL A 372 -19.28 -8.40 8.09
N LEU A 373 -20.24 -9.06 7.42
CA LEU A 373 -20.88 -8.61 6.18
C LEU A 373 -21.42 -7.16 6.30
N MET A 374 -22.11 -6.85 7.40
CA MET A 374 -22.68 -5.50 7.64
C MET A 374 -21.61 -4.40 7.75
N LEU A 375 -20.53 -4.68 8.49
CA LEU A 375 -19.46 -3.72 8.68
C LEU A 375 -18.66 -3.49 7.38
N ILE A 376 -18.52 -4.51 6.52
CA ILE A 376 -17.84 -4.36 5.23
C ILE A 376 -18.65 -3.42 4.33
N VAL A 377 -19.97 -3.62 4.23
CA VAL A 377 -20.85 -2.77 3.42
C VAL A 377 -20.81 -1.31 3.89
N HIS A 378 -20.74 -1.07 5.20
CA HIS A 378 -20.56 0.28 5.75
C HIS A 378 -19.20 0.91 5.43
N VAL A 379 -18.11 0.11 5.43
CA VAL A 379 -16.76 0.57 5.05
C VAL A 379 -16.61 0.86 3.55
N MET A 380 -17.46 0.26 2.73
CA MET A 380 -17.51 0.45 1.29
C MET A 380 -18.32 1.67 0.85
N SER A 381 -19.31 2.10 1.66
CA SER A 381 -20.11 3.31 1.46
C SER A 381 -19.32 4.55 1.84
#